data_AF-A0AAP4X879-F1
#
_entry.id   AF-A0AAP4X879-F1
#
_cell.length_a   1.000
_cell.length_b   1.000
_cell.length_c   1.000
_cell.angle_alpha   90.00
_cell.angle_beta   90.00
_cell.angle_gamma   90.00
#
_symmetry.space_group_name_H-M   'P 1'
#
loop_
_entity.id
_entity.type
_entity.pdbx_description
1 polymer ?
#
loop_
_entity_poly.entity_id
_entity_poly.type
_entity_poly.pdbx_seq_one_letter_code
_entity_poly.pdbx_strand_id
1 'polypeptide(L)'
;MSTTVSPETKLSRTLNKIQYCSLNGYSLKREPQQGMNNFYNTLTAFNKIAANRGAGTPGIDNKTIDGINLERLKRYHREYVNNGYNPKPVKRIFIPKDNKKTRPLGIPTIKDRLMQKCLEQLLTPYFKNIFS
;
A
#
# COMPACT_ATOMS: atom_id res chain seq x y z
N MET A 1 13.60 -4.66 32.75
CA MET A 1 12.27 -4.59 32.11
C MET A 1 12.45 -4.31 30.63
N SER A 2 12.19 -5.28 29.74
CA SER A 2 12.36 -5.10 28.29
C SER A 2 11.19 -4.30 27.74
N THR A 3 11.39 -3.01 27.47
CA THR A 3 10.37 -2.13 26.88
C THR A 3 10.23 -2.46 25.40
N THR A 4 9.29 -3.35 25.06
CA THR A 4 8.99 -3.68 23.66
C THR A 4 8.42 -2.44 22.97
N VAL A 5 9.21 -1.84 22.07
CA VAL A 5 8.79 -0.70 21.25
C VAL A 5 7.56 -1.06 20.42
N SER A 6 6.51 -0.23 20.48
CA SER A 6 5.25 -0.42 19.73
C SER A 6 5.50 -0.58 18.22
N PRO A 7 4.73 -1.43 17.51
CA PRO A 7 4.81 -1.56 16.05
C PRO A 7 4.63 -0.23 15.30
N GLU A 8 3.79 0.68 15.81
CA GLU A 8 3.61 2.02 15.23
C GLU A 8 4.91 2.83 15.28
N THR A 9 5.56 2.84 16.44
CA THR A 9 6.86 3.50 16.61
C THR A 9 7.93 2.89 15.71
N LYS A 10 7.91 1.55 15.49
CA LYS A 10 8.81 0.88 14.54
C LYS A 10 8.57 1.33 13.10
N LEU A 11 7.32 1.53 12.70
CA LEU A 11 6.99 2.03 11.36
C LEU A 11 7.48 3.46 11.18
N SER A 12 7.20 4.34 12.14
CA SER A 12 7.67 5.74 12.11
C SER A 12 9.19 5.83 11.99
N ARG A 13 9.93 5.05 12.79
CA ARG A 13 11.40 4.97 12.67
C ARG A 13 11.87 4.55 11.28
N THR A 14 11.18 3.58 10.66
CA THR A 14 11.48 3.11 9.31
C THR A 14 11.26 4.21 8.27
N LEU A 15 10.12 4.90 8.33
CA LEU A 15 9.80 6.00 7.42
C LEU A 15 10.78 7.17 7.57
N ASN A 16 11.13 7.53 8.81
CA ASN A 16 12.14 8.57 9.07
C ASN A 16 13.50 8.18 8.49
N LYS A 17 13.89 6.90 8.57
CA LYS A 17 15.13 6.43 7.96
C LYS A 17 15.10 6.49 6.44
N ILE A 18 13.97 6.13 5.81
CA ILE A 18 13.77 6.26 4.37
C ILE A 18 13.91 7.73 3.92
N GLN A 19 13.25 8.65 4.63
CA GLN A 19 13.35 10.08 4.36
C GLN A 19 14.78 10.59 4.55
N TYR A 20 15.47 10.16 5.60
CA TYR A 20 16.88 10.49 5.79
C TYR A 20 17.74 10.01 4.61
N CYS A 21 17.52 8.79 4.11
CA CYS A 21 18.22 8.31 2.92
C CYS A 21 17.95 9.18 1.70
N SER A 22 16.69 9.58 1.46
CA SER A 22 16.31 10.51 0.39
C SER A 22 17.10 11.82 0.45
N LEU A 23 17.10 12.48 1.61
CA LEU A 23 17.72 13.80 1.80
C LEU A 23 19.24 13.78 1.62
N ASN A 24 19.88 12.63 1.84
CA ASN A 24 21.33 12.49 1.75
C ASN A 24 21.78 11.74 0.49
N GLY A 25 20.86 11.42 -0.43
CA GLY A 25 21.18 10.67 -1.65
C GLY A 25 21.63 9.21 -1.39
N TYR A 26 21.28 8.64 -0.24
CA TYR A 26 21.63 7.26 0.08
C TYR A 26 20.61 6.27 -0.49
N SER A 27 21.09 5.13 -0.99
CA SER A 27 20.22 4.04 -1.40
C SER A 27 19.47 3.42 -0.23
N LEU A 28 18.24 2.98 -0.49
CA LEU A 28 17.48 2.14 0.44
C LEU A 28 18.09 0.75 0.50
N LYS A 29 18.11 0.15 1.69
CA LYS A 29 18.58 -1.21 1.93
C LYS A 29 17.41 -2.07 2.38
N ARG A 30 17.31 -2.31 3.68
CA ARG A 30 16.29 -3.17 4.30
C ARG A 30 15.05 -2.40 4.75
N GLU A 31 15.10 -1.07 4.73
CA GLU A 31 14.02 -0.20 5.21
C GLU A 31 12.69 -0.49 4.50
N PRO A 32 12.63 -0.66 3.16
CA PRO A 32 11.39 -1.06 2.50
C PRO A 32 10.85 -2.39 3.02
N GLN A 33 11.71 -3.42 3.14
CA GLN A 33 11.28 -4.73 3.64
C GLN A 33 10.80 -4.66 5.10
N GLN A 34 11.48 -3.88 5.95
CA GLN A 34 11.07 -3.66 7.34
C GLN A 34 9.71 -2.96 7.43
N GLY A 35 9.49 -1.96 6.58
CA GLY A 35 8.21 -1.26 6.49
C GLY A 35 7.09 -2.19 6.01
N MET A 36 7.36 -3.02 5.00
CA MET A 36 6.40 -3.97 4.49
C MET A 36 6.06 -5.09 5.48
N ASN A 37 7.04 -5.54 6.29
CA ASN A 37 6.85 -6.53 7.36
C ASN A 37 6.12 -5.95 8.59
N ASN A 38 5.87 -4.64 8.64
CA ASN A 38 5.18 -4.02 9.75
C ASN A 38 3.66 -3.97 9.49
N PHE A 39 2.88 -4.67 10.31
CA PHE A 39 1.41 -4.70 10.17
C PHE A 39 0.74 -3.31 10.24
N TYR A 40 1.32 -2.35 10.96
CA TYR A 40 0.79 -0.97 10.97
C TYR A 40 0.89 -0.30 9.59
N ASN A 41 1.85 -0.69 8.75
CA ASN A 41 1.91 -0.22 7.36
C ASN A 41 0.68 -0.71 6.58
N THR A 42 0.31 -1.97 6.78
CA THR A 42 -0.91 -2.56 6.21
C THR A 42 -2.18 -1.91 6.75
N LEU A 43 -2.25 -1.65 8.05
CA LEU A 43 -3.41 -0.99 8.67
C LEU A 43 -3.60 0.45 8.16
N THR A 44 -2.52 1.23 8.10
CA THR A 44 -2.55 2.60 7.57
C THR A 44 -2.91 2.61 6.09
N ALA A 45 -2.38 1.68 5.31
CA ALA A 45 -2.74 1.53 3.89
C ALA A 45 -4.23 1.19 3.71
N PHE A 46 -4.77 0.29 4.52
CA PHE A 46 -6.19 -0.06 4.50
C PHE A 46 -7.07 1.17 4.79
N ASN A 47 -6.76 1.92 5.84
CA ASN A 47 -7.50 3.14 6.21
C ASN A 47 -7.48 4.18 5.08
N LYS A 48 -6.33 4.38 4.42
CA LYS A 48 -6.23 5.28 3.26
C LYS A 48 -7.05 4.80 2.07
N ILE A 49 -7.12 3.50 1.83
CA ILE A 49 -7.96 2.95 0.76
C ILE A 49 -9.44 3.13 1.10
N ALA A 50 -9.83 2.88 2.35
CA ALA A 50 -11.21 3.04 2.82
C ALA A 50 -11.72 4.47 2.68
N ALA A 51 -10.86 5.46 2.92
CA ALA A 51 -11.21 6.87 2.80
C ALA A 51 -11.32 7.37 1.34
N ASN A 52 -10.86 6.59 0.36
CA ASN A 52 -10.91 7.00 -1.05
C ASN A 52 -12.33 6.86 -1.63
N ARG A 53 -12.75 7.81 -2.49
CA ARG A 53 -14.07 7.77 -3.16
C ARG A 53 -14.35 6.46 -3.92
N GLY A 54 -13.31 5.81 -4.44
CA GLY A 54 -13.40 4.52 -5.16
C GLY A 54 -13.25 3.27 -4.28
N ALA A 55 -13.29 3.39 -2.94
CA ALA A 55 -13.08 2.26 -2.03
C ALA A 55 -14.04 1.09 -2.29
N GLY A 56 -15.32 1.41 -2.53
CA GLY A 56 -16.38 0.44 -2.80
C GLY A 56 -16.37 -0.15 -4.22
N THR A 57 -15.52 0.32 -5.13
CA THR A 57 -15.49 -0.20 -6.50
C THR A 57 -14.75 -1.54 -6.56
N PRO A 58 -15.38 -2.65 -6.98
CA PRO A 58 -14.73 -3.96 -6.97
C PRO A 58 -13.77 -4.15 -8.15
N GLY A 59 -12.73 -4.97 -7.91
CA GLY A 59 -11.82 -5.44 -8.97
C GLY A 59 -12.41 -6.62 -9.76
N ILE A 60 -11.55 -7.41 -10.40
CA ILE A 60 -11.97 -8.55 -11.23
C ILE A 60 -12.64 -9.67 -10.41
N ASP A 61 -12.40 -9.73 -9.10
CA ASP A 61 -12.95 -10.74 -8.20
C ASP A 61 -14.26 -10.36 -7.53
N ASN A 62 -14.85 -9.22 -7.94
CA ASN A 62 -16.14 -8.70 -7.44
C ASN A 62 -16.19 -8.48 -5.93
N LYS A 63 -15.04 -8.32 -5.25
CA LYS A 63 -14.97 -8.03 -3.80
C LYS A 63 -14.71 -6.55 -3.53
N THR A 64 -15.42 -5.98 -2.56
CA THR A 64 -15.26 -4.61 -2.07
C THR A 64 -14.51 -4.58 -0.73
N ILE A 65 -14.30 -3.37 -0.20
CA ILE A 65 -13.62 -3.18 1.08
C ILE A 65 -14.47 -3.60 2.29
N ASP A 66 -15.80 -3.54 2.18
CA ASP A 66 -16.74 -3.70 3.30
C ASP A 66 -16.65 -5.09 3.96
N GLY A 67 -16.22 -6.10 3.21
CA GLY A 67 -16.03 -7.47 3.70
C GLY A 67 -14.66 -7.78 4.30
N ILE A 68 -13.86 -6.77 4.64
CA ILE A 68 -12.50 -6.95 5.19
C ILE A 68 -12.49 -6.57 6.67
N ASN A 69 -12.51 -7.61 7.51
CA ASN A 69 -12.26 -7.49 8.94
C ASN A 69 -10.75 -7.57 9.26
N LEU A 70 -10.40 -7.33 10.52
CA LEU A 70 -9.02 -7.34 11.00
C LEU A 70 -8.30 -8.67 10.73
N GLU A 71 -8.95 -9.81 10.93
CA GLU A 71 -8.35 -11.13 10.70
C GLU A 71 -8.03 -11.38 9.23
N ARG A 72 -8.93 -10.95 8.34
CA ARG A 72 -8.69 -10.99 6.89
C ARG A 72 -7.54 -10.08 6.49
N LEU A 73 -7.44 -8.89 7.09
CA LEU A 73 -6.34 -7.97 6.86
C LEU A 73 -4.99 -8.55 7.32
N LYS A 74 -4.95 -9.16 8.51
CA LYS A 74 -3.78 -9.90 9.02
C LYS A 74 -3.41 -11.07 8.11
N ARG A 75 -4.38 -11.78 7.55
CA ARG A 75 -4.13 -12.85 6.57
C ARG A 75 -3.46 -12.32 5.32
N TYR A 76 -3.96 -11.23 4.72
CA TYR A 76 -3.32 -10.61 3.57
C TYR A 76 -1.90 -10.13 3.87
N HIS A 77 -1.68 -9.55 5.05
CA HIS A 77 -0.34 -9.17 5.50
C HIS A 77 0.60 -10.37 5.55
N ARG A 78 0.18 -11.49 6.18
CA ARG A 78 0.98 -12.73 6.26
C ARG A 78 1.24 -13.34 4.88
N GLU A 79 0.24 -13.37 4.00
CA GLU A 79 0.40 -13.85 2.61
C GLU A 79 1.55 -13.09 1.93
N TYR A 80 1.61 -11.78 2.07
CA TYR A 80 2.69 -11.00 1.50
C TYR A 80 4.05 -11.23 2.17
N VAL A 81 4.11 -11.15 3.51
CA VAL A 81 5.38 -11.28 4.26
C VAL A 81 6.04 -12.65 4.01
N ASN A 82 5.23 -13.68 3.77
CA ASN A 82 5.70 -15.03 3.49
C ASN A 82 5.89 -15.32 1.99
N ASN A 83 5.99 -14.28 1.13
CA ASN A 83 6.15 -14.40 -0.32
C ASN A 83 5.03 -15.18 -1.04
N GLY A 84 3.85 -15.28 -0.44
CA GLY A 84 2.66 -15.93 -1.00
C GLY A 84 1.72 -14.98 -1.76
N TYR A 85 2.09 -13.70 -1.93
CA TYR A 85 1.29 -12.75 -2.70
C TYR A 85 1.42 -13.00 -4.19
N ASN A 86 0.30 -13.33 -4.84
CA ASN A 86 0.17 -13.39 -6.29
C ASN A 86 -0.87 -12.34 -6.75
N PRO A 87 -0.48 -11.34 -7.56
CA PRO A 87 -1.40 -10.31 -8.05
C PRO A 87 -2.43 -10.89 -9.01
N LYS A 88 -3.64 -10.31 -9.00
CA LYS A 88 -4.67 -10.66 -9.98
C LYS A 88 -4.64 -9.71 -11.19
N PRO A 89 -5.16 -10.14 -12.35
CA PRO A 89 -5.40 -9.23 -13.46
C PRO A 89 -6.28 -8.04 -13.06
N VAL A 90 -6.00 -6.86 -13.62
CA VAL A 90 -6.79 -5.66 -13.36
C VAL A 90 -8.09 -5.66 -14.17
N LYS A 91 -9.20 -5.25 -13.56
CA LYS A 91 -10.48 -5.08 -14.28
C LYS A 91 -10.41 -3.82 -15.14
N ARG A 92 -10.64 -3.95 -16.44
CA ARG A 92 -10.64 -2.81 -17.36
C ARG A 92 -12.03 -2.20 -17.45
N ILE A 93 -12.12 -0.88 -17.29
CA ILE A 93 -13.31 -0.09 -17.62
C ILE A 93 -12.92 1.13 -18.46
N PHE A 94 -13.87 1.70 -19.19
CA PHE A 94 -13.65 2.91 -19.98
C PHE A 94 -14.44 4.06 -19.37
N ILE A 95 -13.75 5.16 -19.06
CA ILE A 95 -14.39 6.38 -18.56
C ILE A 95 -14.28 7.49 -19.62
N PRO A 96 -15.32 8.33 -19.76
CA PRO A 96 -15.32 9.39 -20.77
C PRO A 96 -14.24 10.44 -20.46
N LYS A 97 -13.70 11.03 -21.53
CA LYS A 97 -12.98 12.30 -21.52
C LYS A 97 -13.92 13.42 -21.96
N ASP A 98 -13.53 14.66 -21.70
CA ASP A 98 -14.29 15.85 -22.10
C ASP A 98 -14.45 15.97 -23.64
N ASN A 99 -13.54 15.35 -24.40
CA ASN A 99 -13.51 15.39 -25.87
C ASN A 99 -14.18 14.19 -26.57
N LYS A 100 -15.22 13.59 -25.97
CA LYS A 100 -15.96 12.41 -26.48
C LYS A 100 -15.13 11.12 -26.67
N LYS A 101 -13.82 11.13 -26.45
CA LYS A 101 -12.98 9.92 -26.39
C LYS A 101 -13.11 9.27 -25.01
N THR A 102 -12.64 8.03 -24.87
CA THR A 102 -12.56 7.35 -23.57
C THR A 102 -11.11 7.20 -23.11
N ARG A 103 -10.88 7.06 -21.81
CA ARG A 103 -9.62 6.58 -21.25
C ARG A 103 -9.82 5.23 -20.55
N PRO A 104 -8.94 4.25 -20.79
CA PRO A 104 -8.99 2.99 -20.06
C PRO A 104 -8.56 3.21 -18.61
N LEU A 105 -9.34 2.69 -17.66
CA LEU A 105 -8.98 2.60 -16.25
C LEU A 105 -8.83 1.13 -15.86
N GLY A 106 -7.74 0.81 -15.16
CA GLY A 106 -7.55 -0.50 -14.54
C GLY A 106 -7.94 -0.43 -13.06
N ILE A 107 -8.86 -1.28 -12.63
CA ILE A 107 -9.30 -1.39 -11.24
C ILE A 107 -8.71 -2.68 -10.66
N PRO A 108 -7.69 -2.60 -9.78
CA PRO A 108 -7.14 -3.77 -9.11
C PRO A 108 -8.10 -4.31 -8.04
N THR A 109 -7.86 -5.55 -7.59
CA THR A 109 -8.60 -6.08 -6.43
C THR A 109 -8.24 -5.30 -5.17
N ILE A 110 -9.04 -5.43 -4.10
CA ILE A 110 -8.73 -4.75 -2.84
C ILE A 110 -7.40 -5.24 -2.26
N LYS A 111 -7.09 -6.54 -2.42
CA LYS A 111 -5.80 -7.11 -1.98
C LYS A 111 -4.63 -6.46 -2.73
N ASP A 112 -4.75 -6.29 -4.04
CA ASP A 112 -3.70 -5.68 -4.85
C ASP A 112 -3.55 -4.18 -4.54
N ARG A 113 -4.67 -3.45 -4.36
CA ARG A 113 -4.65 -2.05 -3.92
C ARG A 113 -3.96 -1.88 -2.57
N LEU A 114 -4.23 -2.78 -1.63
CA LEU A 114 -3.59 -2.77 -0.31
C LEU A 114 -2.07 -2.91 -0.43
N MET A 115 -1.61 -3.83 -1.26
CA MET A 115 -0.18 -4.04 -1.52
C MET A 115 0.47 -2.83 -2.19
N GLN A 116 -0.16 -2.29 -3.23
CA GLN A 116 0.30 -1.08 -3.91
C GLN A 116 0.40 0.09 -2.94
N LYS A 117 -0.60 0.27 -2.06
CA LYS A 117 -0.61 1.35 -1.09
C LYS A 117 0.44 1.17 0.00
N CYS A 118 0.69 -0.06 0.46
CA CYS A 118 1.79 -0.35 1.39
C CYS A 118 3.15 0.04 0.81
N LEU A 119 3.39 -0.28 -0.47
CA LEU A 119 4.62 0.10 -1.17
C LEU A 119 4.70 1.62 -1.39
N GLU A 120 3.61 2.24 -1.83
CA GLU A 120 3.52 3.69 -2.02
C GLU A 120 3.92 4.45 -0.75
N GLN A 121 3.39 4.05 0.41
CA GLN A 121 3.72 4.68 1.70
C GLN A 121 5.21 4.69 2.03
N LEU A 122 5.96 3.68 1.56
CA LEU A 122 7.40 3.56 1.79
C LEU A 122 8.21 4.27 0.71
N LEU A 123 7.74 4.25 -0.54
CA LEU A 123 8.47 4.85 -1.67
C LEU A 123 8.26 6.37 -1.76
N THR A 124 7.07 6.88 -1.41
CA THR A 124 6.78 8.32 -1.44
C THR A 124 7.82 9.16 -0.68
N PRO A 125 8.15 8.89 0.61
CA PRO A 125 9.13 9.70 1.33
C PRO A 125 10.55 9.59 0.73
N TYR A 126 10.85 8.52 -0.02
CA TYR A 126 12.12 8.40 -0.72
C TYR A 126 12.19 9.29 -1.97
N PHE A 127 11.13 9.27 -2.78
CA PHE A 127 11.11 9.97 -4.07
C PHE A 127 10.69 11.43 -3.96
N LYS A 128 10.05 11.85 -2.87
CA LYS A 128 9.55 13.21 -2.68
C LYS A 128 10.61 14.30 -2.87
N ASN A 129 11.87 14.05 -2.51
CA ASN A 129 12.95 15.04 -2.65
C ASN A 129 13.84 14.80 -3.88
N ILE A 130 13.52 13.78 -4.68
CA ILE A 130 14.28 13.42 -5.89
C ILE A 130 13.66 14.06 -7.13
N PHE A 131 12.34 14.13 -7.20
CA PHE A 131 11.61 14.70 -8.33
C PHE A 131 11.17 16.14 -8.02
N SER A 132 11.38 17.03 -9.00
CA SER A 132 11.00 18.45 -8.99
C SER A 132 9.59 18.68 -9.53
#